data_AF-A0A2V7J256-F1
#
_entry.id   AF-A0A2V7J256-F1
#
_cell.length_a   1.000
_cell.length_b   1.000
_cell.length_c   1.000
_cell.angle_alpha   90.00
_cell.angle_beta   90.00
_cell.angle_gamma   90.00
#
_symmetry.space_group_name_H-M   'P 1'
#
loop_
_entity.id
_entity.type
_entity.pdbx_description
1 polymer ?
#
loop_
_entity_poly.entity_id
_entity_poly.type
_entity_poly.pdbx_seq_one_letter_code
_entity_poly.pdbx_strand_id
1 'polypeptide(L)'
;MCRLVAALFAAALLAAPLAAQDPVMDRLQRRADSLLSTWREAQRLADIADSLERERATAGSDTIAVGALRIIANPSPLPLRAAAERAWPAIDSLYGSAAAVLTAQPYIIRTVDPDTAIRRSVLHVGLEVPWDLDVGSTTALLLETVIPPRFDAGLAGWLGTVLRPTVRAHDEYRAVFLQLVTAPSEAARSCFLGAIPKCADVLELNDSAGILERWYVTAAEREALVRGSFTDYFARGPTAPGLQRCLQHHDDACTGLLQALPRGALPRPLGPEARLALMREALRAGGREAYTRLVADPHAPIATRLASAAGMNLDSLVMRWRERALAARPATLTLPWWAGIAALAWTAVFGCCAARSSRWRL
;
A
#
# COMPACT_ATOMS: atom_id res chain seq x y z
N MET A 1 -66.31 -60.58 28.58
CA MET A 1 -65.24 -60.89 27.59
C MET A 1 -64.63 -59.67 26.88
N CYS A 2 -65.17 -58.43 27.00
CA CYS A 2 -64.62 -57.26 26.29
C CYS A 2 -63.50 -56.46 26.99
N ARG A 3 -63.09 -56.77 28.23
CA ARG A 3 -62.07 -55.99 28.96
C ARG A 3 -60.64 -56.53 28.88
N LEU A 4 -60.46 -57.80 28.51
CA LEU A 4 -59.13 -58.44 28.42
C LEU A 4 -58.43 -58.20 27.07
N VAL A 5 -59.18 -57.97 25.99
CA VAL A 5 -58.61 -57.72 24.65
C VAL A 5 -58.06 -56.29 24.51
N ALA A 6 -58.65 -55.32 25.22
CA ALA A 6 -58.19 -53.93 25.20
C ALA A 6 -56.85 -53.72 25.92
N ALA A 7 -56.56 -54.51 26.97
CA ALA A 7 -55.31 -54.41 27.72
C ALA A 7 -54.10 -54.99 26.94
N LEU A 8 -54.32 -56.02 26.13
CA LEU A 8 -53.26 -56.63 25.29
C LEU A 8 -52.88 -55.75 24.08
N PHE A 9 -53.84 -55.01 23.50
CA PHE A 9 -53.55 -54.07 22.41
C PHE A 9 -52.82 -52.80 22.88
N ALA A 10 -53.09 -52.31 24.09
CA ALA A 10 -52.39 -51.16 24.65
C ALA A 10 -50.91 -51.46 24.99
N ALA A 11 -50.58 -52.68 25.42
CA ALA A 11 -49.20 -53.08 25.69
C ALA A 11 -48.37 -53.29 24.41
N ALA A 12 -48.99 -53.77 23.31
CA ALA A 12 -48.30 -53.96 22.03
C ALA A 12 -48.00 -52.65 21.29
N LEU A 13 -48.81 -51.60 21.50
CA LEU A 13 -48.63 -50.28 20.86
C LEU A 13 -47.63 -49.37 21.59
N LEU A 14 -47.32 -49.64 22.87
CA LEU A 14 -46.33 -48.87 23.64
C LEU A 14 -44.89 -49.41 23.53
N ALA A 15 -44.70 -50.64 23.02
CA ALA A 15 -43.38 -51.21 22.78
C ALA A 15 -42.79 -50.85 21.40
N ALA A 16 -43.58 -50.23 20.50
CA ALA A 16 -43.25 -50.05 19.10
C ALA A 16 -42.87 -48.61 18.69
N PRO A 17 -42.00 -47.91 19.44
CA PRO A 17 -41.07 -47.00 18.76
C PRO A 17 -39.59 -47.15 19.17
N LEU A 18 -39.24 -48.08 20.07
CA LEU A 18 -37.84 -48.24 20.50
C LEU A 18 -36.98 -48.99 19.47
N ALA A 19 -37.53 -49.97 18.74
CA ALA A 19 -36.78 -50.74 17.74
C ALA A 19 -36.55 -50.00 16.40
N ALA A 20 -37.25 -48.89 16.16
CA ALA A 20 -37.12 -48.09 14.93
C ALA A 20 -36.11 -46.93 15.06
N GLN A 21 -35.65 -46.64 16.28
CA GLN A 21 -34.59 -45.64 16.53
C GLN A 21 -33.19 -46.21 16.28
N ASP A 22 -33.00 -47.52 16.48
CA ASP A 22 -31.74 -48.22 16.27
C ASP A 22 -31.11 -47.99 14.88
N PRO A 23 -31.80 -48.19 13.74
CA PRO A 23 -31.15 -48.10 12.43
C PRO A 23 -30.75 -46.67 12.03
N VAL A 24 -31.43 -45.64 12.57
CA VAL A 24 -31.08 -44.23 12.33
C VAL A 24 -29.93 -43.81 13.23
N MET A 25 -29.95 -44.22 14.51
CA MET A 25 -28.85 -43.98 15.44
C MET A 25 -27.57 -44.70 15.00
N ASP A 26 -27.66 -45.94 14.54
CA ASP A 26 -26.52 -46.68 13.97
C ASP A 26 -25.95 -46.00 12.73
N ARG A 27 -26.80 -45.37 11.90
CA ARG A 27 -26.36 -44.67 10.70
C ARG A 27 -25.65 -43.36 11.06
N LEU A 28 -26.16 -42.64 12.06
CA LEU A 28 -25.53 -41.42 12.56
C LEU A 28 -24.22 -41.73 13.30
N GLN A 29 -24.17 -42.78 14.11
CA GLN A 29 -22.94 -43.27 14.74
C GLN A 29 -21.90 -43.67 13.71
N ARG A 30 -22.25 -44.48 12.71
CA ARG A 30 -21.32 -44.84 11.62
C ARG A 30 -20.80 -43.63 10.85
N ARG A 31 -21.63 -42.61 10.64
CA ARG A 31 -21.23 -41.37 9.96
C ARG A 31 -20.32 -40.53 10.84
N ALA A 32 -20.62 -40.45 12.14
CA ALA A 32 -19.78 -39.78 13.12
C ALA A 32 -18.42 -40.49 13.26
N ASP A 33 -18.40 -41.82 13.35
CA ASP A 33 -17.19 -42.63 13.43
C ASP A 33 -16.33 -42.51 12.17
N SER A 34 -16.97 -42.47 10.99
CA SER A 34 -16.28 -42.21 9.72
C SER A 34 -15.69 -40.80 9.67
N LEU A 35 -16.41 -39.79 10.15
CA LEU A 35 -15.87 -38.42 10.22
C LEU A 35 -14.71 -38.34 11.21
N LEU A 36 -14.84 -39.01 12.35
CA LEU A 36 -13.82 -39.07 13.39
C LEU A 36 -12.57 -39.81 12.90
N SER A 37 -12.72 -40.86 12.09
CA SER A 37 -11.59 -41.56 11.49
C SER A 37 -10.89 -40.67 10.46
N THR A 38 -11.64 -40.00 9.58
CA THR A 38 -11.06 -39.06 8.61
C THR A 38 -10.36 -37.87 9.29
N TRP A 39 -10.94 -37.36 10.38
CA TRP A 39 -10.34 -36.27 11.15
C TRP A 39 -9.05 -36.71 11.83
N ARG A 40 -9.02 -37.91 12.44
CA ARG A 40 -7.79 -38.47 13.05
C ARG A 40 -6.70 -38.75 12.03
N GLU A 41 -7.07 -39.09 10.79
CA GLU A 41 -6.12 -39.31 9.71
C GLU A 41 -5.55 -37.98 9.19
N ALA A 42 -6.40 -36.97 9.02
CA ALA A 42 -5.96 -35.61 8.73
C ALA A 42 -5.05 -35.04 9.84
N GLN A 43 -5.40 -35.29 11.12
CA GLN A 43 -4.60 -34.84 12.26
C GLN A 43 -3.22 -35.51 12.28
N ARG A 44 -3.15 -36.82 11.99
CA ARG A 44 -1.87 -37.53 11.88
C ARG A 44 -1.01 -37.02 10.73
N LEU A 45 -1.61 -36.69 9.59
CA LEU A 45 -0.90 -36.07 8.46
C LEU A 45 -0.38 -34.68 8.81
N ALA A 46 -1.17 -33.88 9.54
CA ALA A 46 -0.73 -32.58 10.06
C ALA A 46 0.44 -32.72 11.05
N ASP A 47 0.37 -33.67 11.99
CA ASP A 47 1.45 -33.92 12.95
C ASP A 47 2.77 -34.34 12.27
N ILE A 48 2.67 -35.14 11.19
CA ILE A 48 3.84 -35.52 10.37
C ILE A 48 4.40 -34.30 9.63
N ALA A 49 3.54 -33.48 9.01
CA ALA A 49 3.96 -32.23 8.36
C ALA A 49 4.64 -31.28 9.37
N ASP A 50 4.09 -31.16 10.57
CA ASP A 50 4.64 -30.33 11.66
C ASP A 50 5.98 -30.87 12.20
N SER A 51 6.18 -32.19 12.17
CA SER A 51 7.48 -32.81 12.50
C SER A 51 8.53 -32.51 11.42
N LEU A 52 8.14 -32.60 10.15
CA LEU A 52 9.02 -32.26 9.02
C LEU A 52 9.37 -30.77 9.00
N GLU A 53 8.45 -29.89 9.36
CA GLU A 53 8.71 -28.46 9.50
C GLU A 53 9.66 -28.15 10.66
N ARG A 54 9.56 -28.87 11.78
CA ARG A 54 10.55 -28.78 12.87
C ARG A 54 11.93 -29.23 12.42
N GLU A 55 12.02 -30.33 11.66
CA GLU A 55 13.29 -30.76 11.08
C GLU A 55 13.84 -29.78 10.05
N ARG A 56 13.03 -29.27 9.11
CA ARG A 56 13.44 -28.23 8.13
C ARG A 56 13.88 -26.92 8.78
N ALA A 57 13.24 -26.52 9.87
CA ALA A 57 13.67 -25.36 10.65
C ALA A 57 15.06 -25.57 11.28
N THR A 58 15.50 -26.82 11.46
CA THR A 58 16.83 -27.19 11.96
C THR A 58 17.82 -27.67 10.89
N ALA A 59 17.32 -28.05 9.71
CA ALA A 59 18.08 -28.67 8.64
C ALA A 59 18.47 -27.62 7.58
N GLY A 60 19.71 -27.16 7.66
CA GLY A 60 20.45 -26.51 6.56
C GLY A 60 19.83 -25.22 6.02
N SER A 61 20.51 -24.08 6.21
CA SER A 61 20.13 -22.85 5.51
C SER A 61 20.67 -22.84 4.08
N ASP A 62 19.80 -22.65 3.10
CA ASP A 62 20.19 -22.36 1.72
C ASP A 62 20.56 -20.89 1.59
N THR A 63 21.72 -20.62 0.98
CA THR A 63 22.15 -19.25 0.67
C THR A 63 21.97 -18.97 -0.82
N ILE A 64 21.10 -18.02 -1.15
CA ILE A 64 20.85 -17.53 -2.50
C ILE A 64 21.64 -16.24 -2.71
N ALA A 65 22.42 -16.21 -3.79
CA ALA A 65 23.23 -15.08 -4.19
C ALA A 65 22.82 -14.59 -5.59
N VAL A 66 22.39 -13.33 -5.68
CA VAL A 66 22.06 -12.65 -6.96
C VAL A 66 22.64 -11.24 -6.89
N GLY A 67 23.65 -10.95 -7.71
CA GLY A 67 24.39 -9.69 -7.62
C GLY A 67 25.00 -9.48 -6.23
N ALA A 68 24.70 -8.35 -5.58
CA ALA A 68 25.09 -8.10 -4.18
C ALA A 68 24.04 -8.60 -3.15
N LEU A 69 22.86 -9.04 -3.59
CA LEU A 69 21.85 -9.56 -2.68
C LEU A 69 22.25 -10.95 -2.16
N ARG A 70 22.19 -11.12 -0.84
CA ARG A 70 22.42 -12.40 -0.15
C ARG A 70 21.18 -12.73 0.66
N ILE A 71 20.58 -13.89 0.44
CA ILE A 71 19.39 -14.36 1.14
C ILE A 71 19.74 -15.72 1.76
N ILE A 72 19.51 -15.85 3.06
CA ILE A 72 19.65 -17.09 3.82
C ILE A 72 18.23 -17.54 4.16
N ALA A 73 17.84 -18.72 3.68
CA ALA A 73 16.49 -19.25 3.90
C ALA A 73 16.50 -20.74 4.23
N ASN A 74 15.44 -21.21 4.89
CA ASN A 74 15.20 -22.65 5.05
C ASN A 74 14.72 -23.29 3.73
N PRO A 75 14.92 -24.60 3.54
CA PRO A 75 14.48 -25.30 2.33
C PRO A 75 12.96 -25.20 2.18
N SER A 76 12.48 -24.68 1.05
CA SER A 76 11.05 -24.43 0.82
C SER A 76 10.70 -24.29 -0.67
N PRO A 77 9.41 -24.42 -1.04
CA PRO A 77 8.96 -24.20 -2.42
C PRO A 77 8.91 -22.70 -2.82
N LEU A 78 9.20 -21.78 -1.90
CA LEU A 78 9.14 -20.34 -2.19
C LEU A 78 10.14 -19.98 -3.30
N PRO A 79 9.72 -19.28 -4.38
CA PRO A 79 10.57 -19.05 -5.56
C PRO A 79 11.58 -17.91 -5.36
N LEU A 80 12.36 -17.96 -4.28
CA LEU A 80 13.28 -16.91 -3.85
C LEU A 80 14.33 -16.53 -4.90
N ARG A 81 14.88 -17.52 -5.62
CA ARG A 81 15.89 -17.26 -6.67
C ARG A 81 15.31 -16.44 -7.82
N ALA A 82 14.18 -16.89 -8.39
CA ALA A 82 13.51 -16.19 -9.48
C ALA A 82 13.03 -14.79 -9.05
N ALA A 83 12.53 -14.67 -7.81
CA ALA A 83 12.13 -13.40 -7.24
C ALA A 83 13.32 -12.44 -7.05
N ALA A 84 14.46 -12.94 -6.59
CA ALA A 84 15.70 -12.18 -6.42
C ALA A 84 16.28 -11.72 -7.77
N GLU A 85 16.26 -12.57 -8.79
CA GLU A 85 16.66 -12.22 -10.16
C GLU A 85 15.79 -11.10 -10.74
N ARG A 86 14.49 -11.06 -10.40
CA ARG A 86 13.58 -9.98 -10.80
C ARG A 86 13.74 -8.71 -9.97
N ALA A 87 14.06 -8.83 -8.67
CA ALA A 87 14.25 -7.70 -7.77
C ALA A 87 15.59 -6.99 -8.00
N TRP A 88 16.66 -7.74 -8.28
CA TRP A 88 18.02 -7.22 -8.33
C TRP A 88 18.21 -6.05 -9.31
N PRO A 89 17.69 -6.07 -10.56
CA PRO A 89 17.80 -4.93 -11.46
C PRO A 89 17.17 -3.64 -10.92
N ALA A 90 16.05 -3.74 -10.17
CA ALA A 90 15.41 -2.58 -9.57
C ALA A 90 16.23 -2.03 -8.38
N ILE A 91 16.84 -2.92 -7.59
CA ILE A 91 17.74 -2.56 -6.49
C ILE A 91 19.01 -1.88 -7.03
N ASP A 92 19.68 -2.51 -8.01
CA ASP A 92 20.90 -1.97 -8.63
C ASP A 92 20.62 -0.67 -9.39
N SER A 93 19.48 -0.55 -10.08
CA SER A 93 19.09 0.70 -10.74
C SER A 93 18.86 1.86 -9.77
N LEU A 94 18.43 1.58 -8.53
CA LEU A 94 18.15 2.63 -7.55
C LEU A 94 19.39 3.00 -6.72
N TYR A 95 20.08 2.01 -6.15
CA TYR A 95 21.19 2.23 -5.24
C TYR A 95 22.56 2.21 -5.95
N GLY A 96 22.64 1.63 -7.15
CA GLY A 96 23.87 1.54 -7.93
C GLY A 96 25.02 0.94 -7.13
N SER A 97 26.16 1.64 -7.07
CA SER A 97 27.34 1.16 -6.35
C SER A 97 27.11 0.96 -4.85
N ALA A 98 26.20 1.73 -4.24
CA ALA A 98 25.85 1.59 -2.83
C ALA A 98 25.16 0.25 -2.51
N ALA A 99 24.59 -0.44 -3.50
CA ALA A 99 24.02 -1.77 -3.33
C ALA A 99 25.07 -2.82 -2.91
N ALA A 100 26.37 -2.56 -3.12
CA ALA A 100 27.45 -3.48 -2.73
C ALA A 100 27.42 -3.84 -1.23
N VAL A 101 26.94 -2.92 -0.37
CA VAL A 101 26.77 -3.13 1.08
C VAL A 101 25.88 -4.32 1.40
N LEU A 102 24.91 -4.64 0.53
CA LEU A 102 24.00 -5.78 0.71
C LEU A 102 24.73 -7.13 0.74
N THR A 103 25.95 -7.19 0.21
CA THR A 103 26.79 -8.40 0.27
C THR A 103 27.16 -8.76 1.71
N ALA A 104 27.34 -7.76 2.57
CA ALA A 104 27.74 -7.92 3.96
C ALA A 104 26.53 -8.05 4.92
N GLN A 105 25.31 -7.91 4.40
CA GLN A 105 24.07 -7.91 5.19
C GLN A 105 23.06 -8.90 4.60
N PRO A 106 23.23 -10.21 4.89
CA PRO A 106 22.32 -11.21 4.37
C PRO A 106 20.91 -11.06 4.94
N TYR A 107 19.90 -11.24 4.09
CA TYR A 107 18.50 -11.29 4.48
C TYR A 107 18.17 -12.69 4.99
N ILE A 108 17.69 -12.79 6.22
CA ILE A 108 17.24 -14.06 6.78
C ILE A 108 15.74 -14.17 6.54
N ILE A 109 15.34 -15.10 5.68
CA ILE A 109 13.94 -15.38 5.36
C ILE A 109 13.61 -16.77 5.86
N ARG A 110 12.68 -16.85 6.81
CA ARG A 110 12.09 -18.11 7.23
C ARG A 110 10.76 -18.27 6.53
N THR A 111 10.72 -19.22 5.63
CA THR A 111 9.48 -19.63 4.99
C THR A 111 8.66 -20.48 5.93
N VAL A 112 7.35 -20.28 5.89
CA VAL A 112 6.41 -20.96 6.77
C VAL A 112 5.25 -21.52 5.98
N ASP A 113 4.79 -22.70 6.40
CA ASP A 113 3.50 -23.22 5.97
C ASP A 113 2.38 -22.27 6.47
N PRO A 114 1.54 -21.70 5.58
CA PRO A 114 0.41 -20.85 5.95
C PRO A 114 -0.70 -21.63 6.68
N ASP A 115 -0.76 -22.96 6.52
CA ASP A 115 -1.85 -23.78 7.05
C ASP A 115 -1.58 -24.31 8.47
N THR A 116 -0.37 -24.14 9.03
CA THR A 116 -0.10 -24.60 10.40
C THR A 116 -0.70 -23.65 11.45
N ALA A 117 -1.31 -24.23 12.49
CA ALA A 117 -1.91 -23.50 13.61
C ALA A 117 -0.98 -23.32 14.82
N ILE A 118 0.29 -23.75 14.72
CA ILE A 118 1.24 -23.73 15.84
C ILE A 118 1.66 -22.29 16.19
N ARG A 119 1.59 -21.93 17.48
CA ARG A 119 2.27 -20.73 18.02
C ARG A 119 3.78 -20.92 17.92
N ARG A 120 4.42 -20.14 17.06
CA ARG A 120 5.87 -20.22 16.83
C ARG A 120 6.63 -19.24 17.73
N SER A 121 7.87 -19.60 18.08
CA SER A 121 8.81 -18.67 18.70
C SER A 121 9.14 -17.56 17.70
N VAL A 122 8.84 -16.32 18.06
CA VAL A 122 9.12 -15.15 17.23
C VAL A 122 10.63 -15.09 16.97
N LEU A 123 11.01 -15.19 15.70
CA LEU A 123 12.37 -14.84 15.30
C LEU A 123 12.62 -13.38 15.68
N HIS A 124 13.64 -13.15 16.50
CA HIS A 124 14.07 -11.78 16.83
C HIS A 124 14.78 -11.10 15.64
N VAL A 125 15.23 -11.88 14.64
CA VAL A 125 15.95 -11.40 13.46
C VAL A 125 15.48 -12.19 12.24
N GLY A 126 14.97 -11.49 11.21
CA GLY A 126 14.54 -12.07 9.94
C GLY A 126 13.07 -11.84 9.61
N LEU A 127 12.67 -12.28 8.41
CA LEU A 127 11.30 -12.18 7.90
C LEU A 127 10.65 -13.57 7.90
N GLU A 128 9.47 -13.70 8.50
CA GLU A 128 8.63 -14.89 8.35
C GLU A 128 7.67 -14.70 7.18
N VAL A 129 7.68 -15.63 6.24
CA VAL A 129 7.02 -15.47 4.93
C VAL A 129 6.27 -16.75 4.57
N PRO A 130 4.98 -16.70 4.20
CA PRO A 130 4.27 -17.85 3.67
C PRO A 130 4.98 -18.45 2.45
N TRP A 131 5.13 -19.77 2.39
CA TRP A 131 5.86 -20.43 1.30
C TRP A 131 5.10 -20.48 -0.05
N ASP A 132 3.83 -20.11 -0.04
CA ASP A 132 2.86 -20.23 -1.15
C ASP A 132 2.76 -18.94 -1.97
N LEU A 133 3.62 -17.95 -1.70
CA LEU A 133 3.69 -16.73 -2.48
C LEU A 133 4.20 -17.01 -3.90
N ASP A 134 3.52 -16.40 -4.87
CA ASP A 134 4.01 -16.39 -6.24
C ASP A 134 5.30 -15.55 -6.39
N VAL A 135 5.94 -15.64 -7.56
CA VAL A 135 7.18 -14.91 -7.87
C VAL A 135 6.99 -13.40 -7.75
N GLY A 136 5.84 -12.86 -8.17
CA GLY A 136 5.56 -11.43 -8.14
C GLY A 136 5.41 -10.87 -6.72
N SER A 137 4.65 -11.57 -5.88
CA SER A 137 4.46 -11.28 -4.45
C SER A 137 5.76 -11.42 -3.69
N THR A 138 6.54 -12.47 -3.98
CA THR A 138 7.89 -12.65 -3.39
C THR A 138 8.85 -11.54 -3.83
N THR A 139 8.82 -11.12 -5.10
CA THR A 139 9.62 -9.97 -5.58
C THR A 139 9.21 -8.68 -4.87
N ALA A 140 7.91 -8.41 -4.74
CA ALA A 140 7.41 -7.22 -4.04
C ALA A 140 7.90 -7.19 -2.58
N LEU A 141 7.77 -8.32 -1.88
CA LEU A 141 8.28 -8.48 -0.52
C LEU A 141 9.78 -8.18 -0.41
N LEU A 142 10.60 -8.70 -1.33
CA LEU A 142 12.04 -8.40 -1.35
C LEU A 142 12.29 -6.89 -1.53
N LEU A 143 11.58 -6.23 -2.45
CA LEU A 143 11.76 -4.79 -2.69
C LEU A 143 11.32 -3.93 -1.51
N GLU A 144 10.26 -4.32 -0.81
CA GLU A 144 9.74 -3.62 0.37
C GLU A 144 10.64 -3.77 1.59
N THR A 145 11.33 -4.91 1.71
CA THR A 145 12.15 -5.25 2.87
C THR A 145 13.61 -4.83 2.72
N VAL A 146 14.06 -4.48 1.52
CA VAL A 146 15.44 -4.04 1.27
C VAL A 146 15.79 -2.81 2.09
N ILE A 147 16.77 -2.94 2.99
CA ILE A 147 17.24 -1.84 3.83
C ILE A 147 18.02 -0.84 2.97
N PRO A 148 17.61 0.44 2.90
CA PRO A 148 18.32 1.43 2.10
C PRO A 148 19.72 1.70 2.69
N PRO A 149 20.79 1.69 1.88
CA PRO A 149 22.12 1.98 2.39
C PRO A 149 22.20 3.44 2.85
N ARG A 150 22.49 3.73 4.12
CA ARG A 150 22.76 5.09 4.65
C ARG A 150 21.70 6.13 4.24
N PHE A 151 20.51 6.04 4.82
CA PHE A 151 19.39 6.96 4.57
C PHE A 151 19.14 7.87 5.78
N ASP A 152 19.27 9.18 5.61
CA ASP A 152 19.17 10.15 6.72
C ASP A 152 17.74 10.62 7.00
N ALA A 153 17.52 11.11 8.23
CA ALA A 153 16.20 11.57 8.68
C ALA A 153 15.71 12.83 7.95
N GLY A 154 16.61 13.69 7.46
CA GLY A 154 16.24 14.89 6.71
C GLY A 154 15.64 14.53 5.36
N LEU A 155 16.28 13.61 4.64
CA LEU A 155 15.77 13.07 3.38
C LEU A 155 14.44 12.33 3.57
N ALA A 156 14.33 11.51 4.64
CA ALA A 156 13.09 10.82 5.00
C ALA A 156 11.94 11.81 5.30
N GLY A 157 12.20 12.87 6.06
CA GLY A 157 11.22 13.89 6.42
C GLY A 157 10.77 14.74 5.24
N TRP A 158 11.68 15.06 4.31
CA TRP A 158 11.31 15.75 3.07
C TRP A 158 10.43 14.86 2.20
N LEU A 159 10.82 13.61 1.94
CA LEU A 159 10.02 12.68 1.14
C LEU A 159 8.62 12.46 1.73
N GLY A 160 8.55 12.26 3.04
CA GLY A 160 7.32 11.81 3.71
C GLY A 160 7.01 10.34 3.46
N THR A 161 7.96 9.59 2.91
CA THR A 161 7.90 8.15 2.64
C THR A 161 9.30 7.57 2.55
N VAL A 162 9.42 6.24 2.48
CA VAL A 162 10.70 5.54 2.35
C VAL A 162 11.06 5.38 0.87
N LEU A 163 12.32 5.65 0.53
CA LEU A 163 12.85 5.35 -0.79
C LEU A 163 13.02 3.84 -0.97
N ARG A 164 12.12 3.22 -1.72
CA ARG A 164 12.19 1.79 -2.05
C ARG A 164 12.40 1.56 -3.55
N PRO A 165 13.15 0.52 -3.94
CA PRO A 165 13.23 0.11 -5.33
C PRO A 165 11.87 -0.42 -5.79
N THR A 166 11.56 -0.21 -7.06
CA THR A 166 10.25 -0.53 -7.64
C THR A 166 10.46 -1.11 -9.04
N VAL A 167 9.63 -2.09 -9.41
CA VAL A 167 9.53 -2.59 -10.78
C VAL A 167 8.41 -1.88 -11.56
N ARG A 168 7.64 -0.99 -10.91
CA ARG A 168 6.49 -0.27 -11.48
C ARG A 168 6.68 1.24 -11.48
N ALA A 169 7.87 1.72 -11.87
CA ALA A 169 8.19 3.14 -11.89
C ALA A 169 7.19 3.99 -12.71
N HIS A 170 6.57 3.41 -13.76
CA HIS A 170 5.58 4.11 -14.57
C HIS A 170 4.28 4.44 -13.82
N ASP A 171 3.81 3.55 -12.94
CA ASP A 171 2.57 3.74 -12.17
C ASP A 171 2.69 4.93 -11.20
N GLU A 172 3.90 5.17 -10.69
CA GLU A 172 4.20 6.30 -9.80
C GLU A 172 4.07 7.63 -10.55
N TYR A 173 4.64 7.74 -11.77
CA TYR A 173 4.47 8.94 -12.60
C TYR A 173 3.01 9.17 -13.00
N ARG A 174 2.22 8.10 -13.18
CA ARG A 174 0.78 8.22 -13.40
C ARG A 174 0.06 8.82 -12.18
N ALA A 175 0.45 8.44 -10.96
CA ALA A 175 -0.09 9.05 -9.74
C ALA A 175 0.30 10.54 -9.64
N VAL A 176 1.54 10.89 -9.99
CA VAL A 176 2.00 12.29 -10.04
C VAL A 176 1.22 13.10 -11.08
N PHE A 177 0.98 12.55 -12.27
CA PHE A 177 0.16 13.19 -13.29
C PHE A 177 -1.23 13.53 -12.75
N LEU A 178 -1.89 12.56 -12.10
CA LEU A 178 -3.21 12.77 -11.51
C LEU A 178 -3.18 13.89 -10.47
N GLN A 179 -2.19 13.90 -9.57
CA GLN A 179 -2.04 14.98 -8.59
C GLN A 179 -1.88 16.34 -9.26
N LEU A 180 -1.05 16.46 -10.31
CA LEU A 180 -0.84 17.73 -11.01
C LEU A 180 -2.11 18.28 -11.67
N VAL A 181 -2.99 17.41 -12.18
CA VAL A 181 -4.23 17.85 -12.86
C VAL A 181 -5.42 18.03 -11.90
N THR A 182 -5.40 17.39 -10.73
CA THR A 182 -6.50 17.48 -9.75
C THR A 182 -6.16 18.34 -8.53
N ALA A 183 -4.90 18.76 -8.36
CA ALA A 183 -4.52 19.59 -7.21
C ALA A 183 -5.30 20.91 -7.24
N PRO A 184 -5.94 21.30 -6.12
CA PRO A 184 -6.70 22.55 -6.05
C PRO A 184 -5.80 23.80 -5.93
N SER A 185 -4.47 23.63 -5.89
CA SER A 185 -3.50 24.71 -5.72
C SER A 185 -3.09 25.33 -7.06
N GLU A 186 -3.13 26.66 -7.15
CA GLU A 186 -2.67 27.48 -8.26
C GLU A 186 -1.17 27.30 -8.51
N ALA A 187 -0.38 27.04 -7.46
CA ALA A 187 1.03 26.70 -7.60
C ALA A 187 1.24 25.37 -8.33
N ALA A 188 0.45 24.35 -7.98
CA ALA A 188 0.47 23.05 -8.66
C ALA A 188 -0.02 23.17 -10.11
N ARG A 189 -1.08 23.95 -10.35
CA ARG A 189 -1.57 24.27 -11.68
C ARG A 189 -0.53 25.01 -12.53
N SER A 190 0.14 26.00 -11.96
CA SER A 190 1.22 26.74 -12.63
C SER A 190 2.38 25.80 -12.99
N CYS A 191 2.75 24.88 -12.10
CA CYS A 191 3.71 23.83 -12.41
C CYS A 191 3.25 22.96 -13.58
N PHE A 192 2.00 22.48 -13.55
CA PHE A 192 1.42 21.70 -14.66
C PHE A 192 1.46 22.48 -15.99
N LEU A 193 1.21 23.80 -15.98
CA LEU A 193 1.27 24.67 -17.16
C LEU A 193 2.70 25.00 -17.63
N GLY A 194 3.74 24.67 -16.86
CA GLY A 194 5.14 24.79 -17.28
C GLY A 194 5.98 25.82 -16.54
N ALA A 195 5.45 26.44 -15.49
CA ALA A 195 6.25 27.33 -14.64
C ALA A 195 7.20 26.51 -13.74
N ILE A 196 8.42 26.27 -14.20
CA ILE A 196 9.44 25.46 -13.48
C ILE A 196 9.72 25.95 -12.05
N PRO A 197 9.84 27.27 -11.77
CA PRO A 197 10.00 27.74 -10.40
C PRO A 197 8.84 27.32 -9.48
N LYS A 198 7.60 27.28 -10.02
CA LYS A 198 6.43 26.81 -9.27
C LYS A 198 6.45 25.32 -9.04
N CYS A 199 7.04 24.54 -9.95
CA CYS A 199 7.29 23.12 -9.69
C CYS A 199 8.27 22.92 -8.52
N ALA A 200 9.33 23.72 -8.44
CA ALA A 200 10.26 23.66 -7.30
C ALA A 200 9.58 24.02 -5.97
N ASP A 201 8.67 25.01 -5.98
CA ASP A 201 7.90 25.40 -4.80
C ASP A 201 7.01 24.27 -4.27
N VAL A 202 6.22 23.64 -5.14
CA VAL A 202 5.29 22.55 -4.74
C VAL A 202 6.01 21.24 -4.39
N LEU A 203 7.27 21.09 -4.80
CA LEU A 203 8.15 19.97 -4.45
C LEU A 203 9.00 20.22 -3.20
N GLU A 204 8.85 21.38 -2.54
CA GLU A 204 9.62 21.75 -1.34
C GLU A 204 11.13 21.80 -1.56
N LEU A 205 11.56 22.27 -2.73
CA LEU A 205 12.99 22.37 -3.06
C LEU A 205 13.60 23.71 -2.62
N ASN A 206 12.75 24.73 -2.42
CA ASN A 206 13.13 26.05 -1.96
C ASN A 206 12.98 26.18 -0.43
N ASP A 207 13.59 27.21 0.15
CA ASP A 207 13.49 27.50 1.59
C ASP A 207 12.04 27.59 2.08
N SER A 208 11.81 27.25 3.35
CA SER A 208 10.45 27.21 3.93
C SER A 208 9.88 28.60 4.27
N ALA A 209 10.66 29.68 4.16
CA ALA A 209 10.19 31.03 4.48
C ALA A 209 9.12 31.47 3.48
N GLY A 210 7.93 31.91 3.87
CA GLY A 210 6.88 32.36 2.93
C GLY A 210 6.18 31.23 2.16
N ILE A 211 6.10 30.03 2.75
CA ILE A 211 5.54 28.84 2.10
C ILE A 211 4.05 29.00 1.81
N LEU A 212 3.33 29.74 2.67
CA LEU A 212 1.91 29.99 2.54
C LEU A 212 1.61 30.74 1.24
N GLU A 213 2.34 31.83 1.00
CA GLU A 213 2.16 32.68 -0.18
C GLU A 213 2.63 32.00 -1.48
N ARG A 214 3.58 31.05 -1.38
CA ARG A 214 4.03 30.28 -2.54
C ARG A 214 3.10 29.15 -2.93
N TRP A 215 2.48 28.47 -1.97
CA TRP A 215 1.60 27.33 -2.22
C TRP A 215 0.14 27.72 -2.45
N TYR A 216 -0.33 28.71 -1.70
CA TYR A 216 -1.71 29.17 -1.69
C TYR A 216 -1.71 30.64 -2.09
N VAL A 217 -1.64 30.86 -3.39
CA VAL A 217 -1.36 32.18 -3.98
C VAL A 217 -2.57 33.11 -3.82
N THR A 218 -3.78 32.57 -4.03
CA THR A 218 -5.02 33.34 -4.04
C THR A 218 -5.69 33.36 -2.67
N ALA A 219 -6.44 34.44 -2.40
CA ALA A 219 -7.25 34.55 -1.18
C ALA A 219 -8.30 33.43 -1.08
N ALA A 220 -8.92 33.07 -2.21
CA ALA A 220 -9.91 32.00 -2.28
C ALA A 220 -9.33 30.64 -1.87
N GLU A 221 -8.07 30.33 -2.24
CA GLU A 221 -7.41 29.11 -1.79
C GLU A 221 -7.16 29.09 -0.29
N ARG A 222 -6.71 30.21 0.29
CA ARG A 222 -6.47 30.33 1.73
C ARG A 222 -7.77 30.18 2.53
N GLU A 223 -8.85 30.80 2.07
CA GLU A 223 -10.18 30.63 2.65
C GLU A 223 -10.66 29.17 2.53
N ALA A 224 -10.55 28.57 1.34
CA ALA A 224 -10.94 27.18 1.11
C ALA A 224 -10.15 26.21 1.98
N LEU A 225 -8.87 26.48 2.22
CA LEU A 225 -8.01 25.69 3.10
C LEU A 225 -8.47 25.79 4.56
N VAL A 226 -8.75 27.00 5.05
CA VAL A 226 -9.29 27.20 6.40
C VAL A 226 -10.62 26.47 6.55
N ARG A 227 -11.55 26.67 5.61
CA ARG A 227 -12.89 26.07 5.63
C ARG A 227 -12.84 24.53 5.54
N GLY A 228 -12.04 23.99 4.64
CA GLY A 228 -12.00 22.55 4.34
C GLY A 228 -11.18 21.73 5.34
N SER A 229 -10.07 22.28 5.85
CA SER A 229 -9.08 21.49 6.59
C SER A 229 -8.89 21.93 8.04
N PHE A 230 -9.25 23.17 8.39
CA PHE A 230 -8.91 23.75 9.70
C PHE A 230 -10.08 24.40 10.45
N THR A 231 -11.32 24.26 9.97
CA THR A 231 -12.50 24.83 10.64
C THR A 231 -12.57 24.41 12.10
N ASP A 232 -12.49 23.11 12.37
CA ASP A 232 -12.58 22.58 13.74
C ASP A 232 -11.42 23.01 14.62
N TYR A 233 -10.24 23.18 14.03
CA TYR A 233 -9.03 23.63 14.73
C TYR A 233 -9.16 25.09 15.19
N PHE A 234 -9.72 25.97 14.35
CA PHE A 234 -9.89 27.40 14.67
C PHE A 234 -11.23 27.75 15.30
N ALA A 235 -12.21 26.82 15.33
CA ALA A 235 -13.53 27.08 15.90
C ALA A 235 -13.53 27.25 17.42
N ARG A 236 -12.40 27.01 18.10
CA ARG A 236 -12.31 26.99 19.57
C ARG A 236 -11.39 28.09 20.10
N GLY A 237 -11.80 28.71 21.20
CA GLY A 237 -10.98 29.64 21.95
C GLY A 237 -10.72 30.96 21.22
N PRO A 238 -9.52 31.56 21.33
CA PRO A 238 -9.25 32.93 20.88
C PRO A 238 -9.19 33.10 19.35
N THR A 239 -9.13 32.01 18.58
CA THR A 239 -9.05 32.03 17.11
C THR A 239 -10.43 32.09 16.43
N ALA A 240 -11.52 31.82 17.17
CA ALA A 240 -12.87 31.77 16.61
C ALA A 240 -13.33 33.09 15.93
N PRO A 241 -13.05 34.30 16.49
CA PRO A 241 -13.35 35.54 15.78
C PRO A 241 -12.57 35.68 14.47
N GLY A 242 -11.30 35.26 14.46
CA GLY A 242 -10.47 35.23 13.25
C GLY A 242 -11.05 34.31 12.19
N LEU A 243 -11.57 33.14 12.59
CA LEU A 243 -12.23 32.19 11.69
C LEU A 243 -13.48 32.82 11.06
N GLN A 244 -14.33 33.48 11.84
CA GLN A 244 -15.53 34.13 11.30
C GLN A 244 -15.18 35.21 10.28
N ARG A 245 -14.16 36.03 10.53
CA ARG A 245 -13.69 37.01 9.53
C ARG A 245 -13.17 36.33 8.26
N CYS A 246 -12.39 35.27 8.40
CA CYS A 246 -11.90 34.53 7.24
C CYS A 246 -13.06 33.97 6.38
N LEU A 247 -14.08 33.41 7.03
CA LEU A 247 -15.28 32.90 6.34
C LEU A 247 -16.15 34.02 5.73
N GLN A 248 -15.94 35.27 6.12
CA GLN A 248 -16.52 36.47 5.52
C GLN A 248 -15.61 37.08 4.43
N HIS A 249 -14.71 36.27 3.85
CA HIS A 249 -13.81 36.64 2.76
C HIS A 249 -12.71 37.67 3.13
N HIS A 250 -12.40 37.82 4.42
CA HIS A 250 -11.27 38.65 4.87
C HIS A 250 -9.95 37.85 4.82
N ASP A 251 -9.18 38.05 3.75
CA ASP A 251 -7.95 37.33 3.47
C ASP A 251 -6.83 37.55 4.50
N ASP A 252 -6.75 38.75 5.09
CA ASP A 252 -5.82 39.06 6.19
C ASP A 252 -6.08 38.15 7.40
N ALA A 253 -7.37 37.88 7.69
CA ALA A 253 -7.76 36.95 8.72
C ALA A 253 -7.36 35.52 8.38
N CYS A 254 -7.63 35.06 7.16
CA CYS A 254 -7.25 33.72 6.70
C CYS A 254 -5.73 33.52 6.77
N THR A 255 -4.96 34.50 6.28
CA THR A 255 -3.50 34.48 6.30
C THR A 255 -2.96 34.45 7.72
N GLY A 256 -3.47 35.31 8.62
CA GLY A 256 -3.07 35.33 10.02
C GLY A 256 -3.35 34.01 10.75
N LEU A 257 -4.49 33.37 10.49
CA LEU A 257 -4.79 32.04 11.04
C LEU A 257 -3.82 30.98 10.53
N LEU A 258 -3.57 30.93 9.22
CA LEU A 258 -2.69 29.95 8.61
C LEU A 258 -1.22 30.14 9.02
N GLN A 259 -0.78 31.37 9.24
CA GLN A 259 0.56 31.68 9.78
C GLN A 259 0.73 31.26 11.25
N ALA A 260 -0.36 31.20 12.02
CA ALA A 260 -0.34 30.75 13.41
C ALA A 260 -0.29 29.22 13.56
N LEU A 261 -0.37 28.46 12.47
CA LEU A 261 -0.28 27.01 12.50
C LEU A 261 1.13 26.52 12.87
N PRO A 262 1.24 25.35 13.53
CA PRO A 262 2.53 24.70 13.74
C PRO A 262 3.27 24.46 12.42
N ARG A 263 4.61 24.49 12.46
CA ARG A 263 5.43 24.18 11.27
C ARG A 263 5.07 22.79 10.74
N GLY A 264 4.86 22.69 9.44
CA GLY A 264 4.50 21.45 8.76
C GLY A 264 3.02 21.06 8.85
N ALA A 265 2.17 21.86 9.50
CA ALA A 265 0.72 21.60 9.54
C ALA A 265 0.02 21.94 8.22
N LEU A 266 0.58 22.86 7.42
CA LEU A 266 0.03 23.21 6.11
C LEU A 266 0.05 21.99 5.18
N PRO A 267 -1.08 21.61 4.56
CA PRO A 267 -1.10 20.53 3.59
C PRO A 267 -0.20 20.87 2.41
N ARG A 268 0.54 19.89 1.94
CA ARG A 268 1.46 20.03 0.81
C ARG A 268 0.66 19.95 -0.50
N PRO A 269 0.89 20.82 -1.50
CA PRO A 269 0.15 20.79 -2.76
C PRO A 269 0.31 19.48 -3.54
N LEU A 270 1.49 18.85 -3.43
CA LEU A 270 1.78 17.53 -3.98
C LEU A 270 2.15 16.54 -2.86
N GLY A 271 1.71 15.30 -3.03
CA GLY A 271 1.96 14.21 -2.09
C GLY A 271 3.38 13.64 -2.18
N PRO A 272 3.71 12.69 -1.29
CA PRO A 272 5.03 12.03 -1.25
C PRO A 272 5.48 11.43 -2.59
N GLU A 273 4.54 10.90 -3.38
CA GLU A 273 4.83 10.30 -4.69
C GLU A 273 5.50 11.26 -5.67
N ALA A 274 5.17 12.56 -5.62
CA ALA A 274 5.78 13.56 -6.48
C ALA A 274 7.27 13.73 -6.20
N ARG A 275 7.64 13.83 -4.91
CA ARG A 275 9.04 13.92 -4.46
C ARG A 275 9.80 12.62 -4.69
N LEU A 276 9.14 11.49 -4.47
CA LEU A 276 9.71 10.16 -4.72
C LEU A 276 10.05 9.99 -6.21
N ALA A 277 9.12 10.36 -7.10
CA ALA A 277 9.35 10.35 -8.55
C ALA A 277 10.49 11.31 -8.96
N LEU A 278 10.57 12.51 -8.39
CA LEU A 278 11.67 13.46 -8.65
C LEU A 278 13.03 12.87 -8.26
N MET A 279 13.11 12.26 -7.08
CA MET A 279 14.33 11.65 -6.60
C MET A 279 14.74 10.46 -7.46
N ARG A 280 13.79 9.64 -7.92
CA ARG A 280 14.09 8.57 -8.90
C ARG A 280 14.57 9.13 -10.22
N GLU A 281 14.02 10.24 -10.71
CA GLU A 281 14.54 10.91 -11.90
C GLU A 281 15.99 11.38 -11.69
N ALA A 282 16.29 11.94 -10.52
CA ALA A 282 17.65 12.37 -10.18
C ALA A 282 18.63 11.19 -10.18
N LEU A 283 18.27 10.09 -9.51
CA LEU A 283 19.08 8.88 -9.44
C LEU A 283 19.30 8.26 -10.83
N ARG A 284 18.24 8.19 -11.64
CA ARG A 284 18.30 7.68 -13.01
C ARG A 284 19.19 8.54 -13.89
N ALA A 285 19.08 9.86 -13.79
CA ALA A 285 19.88 10.80 -14.57
C ALA A 285 21.37 10.76 -14.20
N GLY A 286 21.67 10.58 -12.91
CA GLY A 286 23.04 10.56 -12.40
C GLY A 286 23.77 9.22 -12.51
N GLY A 287 23.09 8.15 -12.92
CA GLY A 287 23.66 6.82 -13.08
C GLY A 287 24.04 6.14 -11.76
N ARG A 288 24.95 5.15 -11.82
CA ARG A 288 25.25 4.23 -10.71
C ARG A 288 25.78 4.89 -9.44
N GLU A 289 26.44 6.06 -9.54
CA GLU A 289 26.99 6.77 -8.39
C GLU A 289 26.05 7.84 -7.82
N ALA A 290 24.87 8.03 -8.42
CA ALA A 290 23.93 9.08 -8.03
C ALA A 290 23.48 8.95 -6.58
N TYR A 291 23.21 7.73 -6.12
CA TYR A 291 22.78 7.46 -4.75
C TYR A 291 23.86 7.84 -3.75
N THR A 292 25.12 7.45 -4.02
CA THR A 292 26.27 7.81 -3.18
C THR A 292 26.44 9.32 -3.08
N ARG A 293 26.29 10.06 -4.19
CA ARG A 293 26.30 11.54 -4.19
C ARG A 293 25.13 12.15 -3.41
N LEU A 294 23.93 11.56 -3.51
CA LEU A 294 22.72 12.02 -2.82
C LEU A 294 22.89 11.99 -1.30
N VAL A 295 23.56 10.95 -0.77
CA VAL A 295 23.72 10.72 0.67
C VAL A 295 25.09 11.18 1.21
N ALA A 296 25.94 11.75 0.37
CA ALA A 296 27.30 12.17 0.75
C ALA A 296 27.31 13.32 1.77
N ASP A 297 26.39 14.27 1.62
CA ASP A 297 26.23 15.41 2.54
C ASP A 297 24.78 15.48 3.06
N PRO A 298 24.49 14.90 4.24
CA PRO A 298 23.16 14.93 4.84
C PRO A 298 22.69 16.34 5.25
N HIS A 299 23.62 17.30 5.42
CA HIS A 299 23.30 18.65 5.89
C HIS A 299 23.05 19.64 4.74
N ALA A 300 23.43 19.29 3.51
CA ALA A 300 23.14 20.10 2.35
C ALA A 300 21.61 20.21 2.09
N PRO A 301 21.13 21.35 1.56
CA PRO A 301 19.75 21.49 1.11
C PRO A 301 19.36 20.40 0.10
N ILE A 302 18.12 19.91 0.17
CA ILE A 302 17.64 18.82 -0.69
C ILE A 302 17.82 19.14 -2.18
N ALA A 303 17.55 20.37 -2.61
CA ALA A 303 17.79 20.83 -3.98
C ALA A 303 19.24 20.59 -4.43
N THR A 304 20.22 20.97 -3.60
CA THR A 304 21.64 20.78 -3.87
C THR A 304 22.00 19.30 -3.95
N ARG A 305 21.45 18.49 -3.04
CA ARG A 305 21.66 17.04 -3.01
C ARG A 305 21.11 16.37 -4.28
N LEU A 306 19.91 16.74 -4.72
CA LEU A 306 19.29 16.22 -5.94
C LEU A 306 20.04 16.66 -7.20
N ALA A 307 20.47 17.91 -7.30
CA ALA A 307 21.26 18.40 -8.43
C ALA A 307 22.61 17.69 -8.52
N SER A 308 23.30 17.51 -7.38
CA SER A 308 24.55 16.74 -7.29
C SER A 308 24.35 15.26 -7.66
N ALA A 309 23.28 14.63 -7.15
CA ALA A 309 22.93 13.26 -7.50
C ALA A 309 22.68 13.11 -9.01
N ALA A 310 21.89 14.01 -9.60
CA ALA A 310 21.53 13.98 -11.02
C ALA A 310 22.69 14.37 -11.97
N GLY A 311 23.71 15.07 -11.47
CA GLY A 311 24.78 15.62 -12.30
C GLY A 311 24.30 16.72 -13.25
N MET A 312 23.23 17.44 -12.88
CA MET A 312 22.65 18.54 -13.67
C MET A 312 22.02 19.61 -12.78
N ASN A 313 21.70 20.77 -13.37
CA ASN A 313 21.01 21.84 -12.64
C ASN A 313 19.59 21.42 -12.23
N LEU A 314 19.10 22.04 -11.15
CA LEU A 314 17.80 21.72 -10.56
C LEU A 314 16.64 21.94 -11.55
N ASP A 315 16.65 23.05 -12.28
CA ASP A 315 15.58 23.39 -13.22
C ASP A 315 15.42 22.35 -14.33
N SER A 316 16.54 21.84 -14.86
CA SER A 316 16.55 20.77 -15.87
C SER A 316 16.03 19.46 -15.29
N LEU A 317 16.39 19.15 -14.04
CA LEU A 317 15.89 17.95 -13.35
C LEU A 317 14.36 18.06 -13.16
N VAL A 318 13.87 19.20 -12.66
CA VAL A 318 12.44 19.45 -12.45
C VAL A 318 11.66 19.46 -13.77
N MET A 319 12.24 20.04 -14.83
CA MET A 319 11.68 20.01 -16.18
C MET A 319 11.53 18.57 -16.69
N ARG A 320 12.58 17.74 -16.60
CA ARG A 320 12.54 16.32 -17.00
C ARG A 320 11.54 15.50 -16.20
N TRP A 321 11.47 15.72 -14.89
CA TRP A 321 10.49 15.09 -14.02
C TRP A 321 9.07 15.43 -14.47
N ARG A 322 8.79 16.72 -14.73
CA ARG A 322 7.48 17.18 -15.21
C ARG A 322 7.14 16.55 -16.56
N GLU A 323 8.05 16.57 -17.52
CA GLU A 323 7.85 15.95 -18.83
C GLU A 323 7.50 14.46 -18.71
N ARG A 324 8.16 13.75 -17.80
CA ARG A 324 7.89 12.33 -17.55
C ARG A 324 6.54 12.10 -16.87
N ALA A 325 6.14 12.95 -15.93
CA ALA A 325 4.81 12.92 -15.36
C ALA A 325 3.73 13.16 -16.44
N LEU A 326 3.92 14.14 -17.31
CA LEU A 326 2.99 14.41 -18.41
C LEU A 326 2.94 13.28 -19.45
N ALA A 327 4.07 12.64 -19.72
CA ALA A 327 4.13 11.48 -20.60
C ALA A 327 3.44 10.22 -20.00
N ALA A 328 3.29 10.15 -18.67
CA ALA A 328 2.59 9.08 -17.98
C ALA A 328 1.06 9.29 -17.90
N ARG A 329 0.51 10.14 -18.77
CA ARG A 329 -0.93 10.35 -18.91
C ARG A 329 -1.63 8.99 -19.10
N PRO A 330 -2.67 8.68 -18.31
CA PRO A 330 -3.45 7.47 -18.52
C PRO A 330 -3.96 7.41 -19.97
N ALA A 331 -3.83 6.25 -20.61
CA ALA A 331 -4.46 6.01 -21.89
C ALA A 331 -5.96 6.30 -21.75
N THR A 332 -6.50 7.15 -22.62
CA THR A 332 -7.93 7.41 -22.65
C THR A 332 -8.62 6.10 -23.00
N LEU A 333 -9.43 5.59 -22.08
CA LEU A 333 -10.32 4.47 -22.40
C LEU A 333 -11.34 4.99 -23.40
N THR A 334 -11.10 4.74 -24.68
CA THR A 334 -12.10 4.95 -25.73
C THR A 334 -13.17 3.88 -25.52
N LEU A 335 -14.20 4.25 -24.76
CA LEU A 335 -15.37 3.39 -24.62
C LEU A 335 -15.98 3.23 -26.00
N PRO A 336 -16.15 1.99 -26.49
CA PRO A 336 -16.83 1.78 -27.75
C PRO A 336 -18.28 2.28 -27.61
N TRP A 337 -18.84 2.83 -28.68
CA TRP A 337 -20.18 3.44 -28.67
C TRP A 337 -21.27 2.52 -28.10
N TRP A 338 -21.13 1.20 -28.28
CA TRP A 338 -22.05 0.20 -27.74
C TRP A 338 -22.04 0.15 -26.20
N ALA A 339 -20.92 0.49 -25.54
CA ALA A 339 -20.86 0.54 -24.08
C ALA A 339 -21.77 1.64 -23.51
N GLY A 340 -21.89 2.78 -24.23
CA GLY A 340 -22.86 3.82 -23.91
C GLY A 340 -24.30 3.32 -24.04
N ILE A 341 -24.62 2.59 -25.12
CA ILE A 341 -25.94 2.00 -25.30
C ILE A 341 -26.24 0.95 -24.24
N ALA A 342 -25.28 0.09 -23.91
CA ALA A 342 -25.42 -0.92 -22.87
C ALA A 342 -25.69 -0.27 -21.51
N ALA A 343 -24.96 0.81 -21.17
CA ALA A 343 -25.18 1.56 -19.94
C ALA A 343 -26.60 2.17 -19.88
N LEU A 344 -27.06 2.77 -20.99
CA LEU A 344 -28.42 3.31 -21.10
C LEU A 344 -29.49 2.22 -20.99
N ALA A 345 -29.29 1.08 -21.67
CA ALA A 345 -30.19 -0.07 -21.60
C ALA A 345 -30.30 -0.61 -20.18
N TRP A 346 -29.17 -0.79 -19.48
CA TRP A 346 -29.16 -1.22 -18.08
C TRP A 346 -29.82 -0.18 -17.17
N THR A 347 -29.55 1.11 -17.36
CA THR A 347 -30.20 2.18 -16.59
C THR A 347 -31.71 2.17 -16.79
N ALA A 348 -32.18 1.94 -18.02
CA ALA A 348 -33.60 1.79 -18.33
C ALA A 348 -34.20 0.53 -17.69
N VAL A 349 -33.50 -0.60 -17.71
CA VAL A 349 -33.93 -1.85 -17.05
C VAL A 349 -34.04 -1.64 -15.54
N PHE A 350 -33.01 -1.10 -14.89
CA PHE A 350 -33.03 -0.84 -13.44
C PHE A 350 -34.06 0.23 -13.08
N GLY A 351 -34.20 1.28 -13.88
CA GLY A 351 -35.24 2.31 -13.70
C GLY A 351 -36.65 1.73 -13.83
N CYS A 352 -36.89 0.88 -14.83
CA CYS A 352 -38.16 0.16 -14.99
C CYS A 352 -38.41 -0.80 -13.82
N CYS A 353 -37.41 -1.56 -13.37
CA CYS A 353 -37.53 -2.43 -12.20
C CYS A 353 -37.86 -1.64 -10.93
N ALA A 354 -37.21 -0.49 -10.71
CA ALA A 354 -37.49 0.40 -9.58
C ALA A 354 -38.89 1.02 -9.67
N ALA A 355 -39.35 1.41 -10.87
CA ALA A 355 -40.70 1.93 -11.08
C ALA A 355 -41.78 0.84 -10.91
N ARG A 356 -41.48 -0.40 -11.30
CA ARG A 356 -42.38 -1.55 -11.21
C ARG A 356 -42.39 -2.21 -9.83
N SER A 357 -41.35 -2.00 -9.02
CA SER A 357 -41.35 -2.30 -7.58
C SER A 357 -42.18 -1.28 -6.81
N SER A 358 -43.45 -1.13 -7.18
CA SER A 358 -44.46 -0.27 -6.55
C SER A 358 -44.90 -0.75 -5.16
N ARG A 359 -44.12 -1.60 -4.49
CA ARG A 359 -44.37 -2.04 -3.10
C ARG A 359 -43.82 -1.09 -2.04
N TRP A 360 -43.13 -0.01 -2.43
CA TRP A 360 -42.55 0.99 -1.53
C TRP A 360 -42.95 2.43 -1.89
N ARG A 361 -44.17 2.65 -2.38
CA ARG A 361 -44.76 4.00 -2.37
C ARG A 361 -45.48 4.18 -1.03
N LEU A 362 -44.82 4.86 -0.09
CA LEU A 362 -45.43 5.51 1.07
C LEU A 362 -45.97 6.87 0.65
#